data_AF-A0A1M7SA55-F1
#
_entry.id   AF-A0A1M7SA55-F1
#
_cell.length_a   1.000
_cell.length_b   1.000
_cell.length_c   1.000
_cell.angle_alpha   90.00
_cell.angle_beta   90.00
_cell.angle_gamma   90.00
#
_symmetry.space_group_name_H-M   'P 1'
#
loop_
_entity.id
_entity.type
_entity.pdbx_description
1 polymer ?
#
loop_
_entity_poly.entity_id
_entity_poly.type
_entity_poly.pdbx_seq_one_letter_code
_entity_poly.pdbx_strand_id
1 'polypeptide(L)'
;MPAQCFDTLFGDATGPEFLAHLPLGKARWLVLAVPEHHTGLTHDDPRRSLLRAAQDLGYTGKVAVAAHQPHVAEAFARGRADLVLMPYRDAAYAAARMIASDEAAPLHGASDPQGQKEFPA
;
A
#
# COMPACT_ATOMS: atom_id res chain seq x y z
N MET A 1 5.54 -9.06 -23.90
CA MET A 1 5.84 -7.84 -23.13
C MET A 1 6.98 -8.17 -22.19
N PRO A 2 8.07 -7.39 -22.14
CA PRO A 2 9.18 -7.68 -21.24
C PRO A 2 8.72 -7.57 -19.79
N ALA A 3 9.24 -8.45 -18.93
CA ALA A 3 9.03 -8.34 -17.49
C ALA A 3 9.52 -6.97 -17.02
N GLN A 4 8.69 -6.25 -16.27
CA GLN A 4 9.09 -4.99 -15.66
C GLN A 4 9.97 -5.33 -14.46
N CYS A 5 11.26 -5.02 -14.54
CA CYS A 5 12.17 -5.15 -13.41
C CYS A 5 11.98 -3.96 -12.46
N PHE A 6 11.68 -4.25 -11.20
CA PHE A 6 11.64 -3.27 -10.13
C PHE A 6 12.78 -3.52 -9.16
N ASP A 7 13.34 -2.45 -8.59
CA ASP A 7 14.29 -2.55 -7.49
C ASP A 7 13.56 -3.05 -6.23
N THR A 8 14.07 -4.11 -5.61
CA THR A 8 13.45 -4.74 -4.43
C THR A 8 14.44 -4.82 -3.28
N LEU A 9 13.98 -4.48 -2.07
CA LEU A 9 14.65 -4.77 -0.81
C LEU A 9 13.76 -5.68 0.05
N PHE A 10 14.37 -6.67 0.70
CA PHE A 10 13.68 -7.60 1.60
C PHE A 10 14.01 -7.29 3.05
N GLY A 11 13.00 -7.33 3.92
CA GLY A 11 13.13 -7.07 5.35
C GLY A 11 11.76 -7.07 6.03
N ASP A 12 11.74 -6.77 7.32
CA ASP A 12 10.48 -6.55 8.05
C ASP A 12 9.90 -5.18 7.66
N ALA A 13 8.92 -5.21 6.75
CA ALA A 13 8.27 -3.99 6.26
C ALA A 13 7.32 -3.35 7.29
N THR A 14 7.16 -3.95 8.49
CA THR A 14 6.39 -3.36 9.60
C THR A 14 7.26 -2.50 10.52
N GLY A 15 8.59 -2.71 10.48
CA GLY A 15 9.57 -2.00 11.28
C GLY A 15 9.92 -0.61 10.73
N PRO A 16 9.88 0.46 11.55
CA PRO A 16 10.25 1.81 11.11
C PRO A 16 11.71 1.95 10.66
N GLU A 17 12.60 1.11 11.19
CA GLU A 17 14.02 1.06 10.80
C GLU A 17 14.21 0.67 9.33
N PHE A 18 13.27 -0.06 8.74
CA PHE A 18 13.35 -0.44 7.32
C PHE A 18 13.31 0.79 6.40
N LEU A 19 12.55 1.82 6.77
CA LEU A 19 12.43 3.04 5.96
C LEU A 19 13.76 3.79 5.80
N ALA A 20 14.66 3.71 6.79
CA ALA A 20 15.97 4.36 6.74
C ALA A 20 16.89 3.77 5.64
N HIS A 21 16.60 2.55 5.18
CA HIS A 21 17.35 1.86 4.13
C HIS A 21 16.78 2.11 2.73
N LEU A 22 15.60 2.72 2.63
CA LEU A 22 14.96 3.02 1.36
C LEU A 22 15.51 4.33 0.76
N PRO A 23 15.61 4.44 -0.59
CA PRO A 23 16.09 5.65 -1.26
C PRO A 23 15.04 6.77 -1.29
N LEU A 24 14.52 7.16 -0.12
CA LEU A 24 13.39 8.09 0.02
C LEU A 24 13.69 9.51 -0.49
N GLY A 25 14.96 9.93 -0.52
CA GLY A 25 15.35 11.28 -0.94
C GLY A 25 14.96 11.67 -2.38
N LYS A 26 14.66 10.70 -3.25
CA LYS A 26 14.17 10.93 -4.62
C LYS A 26 12.71 10.51 -4.82
N ALA A 27 12.09 9.91 -3.82
CA ALA A 27 10.75 9.33 -3.95
C ALA A 27 9.67 10.41 -3.81
N ARG A 28 8.82 10.55 -4.84
CA ARG A 28 7.68 11.48 -4.81
C ARG A 28 6.49 10.95 -4.02
N TRP A 29 6.36 9.63 -3.97
CA TRP A 29 5.31 8.92 -3.27
C TRP A 29 5.90 7.78 -2.45
N LEU A 30 5.38 7.61 -1.23
CA LEU A 30 5.52 6.43 -0.41
C LEU A 30 4.15 5.75 -0.33
N VAL A 31 4.06 4.48 -0.71
CA VAL A 31 2.80 3.71 -0.67
C VAL A 31 2.92 2.64 0.41
N LEU A 32 2.16 2.79 1.50
CA LEU A 32 2.10 1.83 2.60
C LEU A 32 0.95 0.85 2.35
N ALA A 33 1.28 -0.29 1.74
CA ALA A 33 0.36 -1.41 1.47
C ALA A 33 0.59 -2.60 2.42
N VAL A 34 1.00 -2.32 3.66
CA VAL A 34 1.23 -3.33 4.69
C VAL A 34 -0.12 -3.86 5.19
N PRO A 35 -0.30 -5.20 5.35
CA PRO A 35 -1.55 -5.77 5.85
C PRO A 35 -1.98 -5.19 7.20
N GLU A 36 -3.30 -5.08 7.42
CA GLU A 36 -3.83 -4.73 8.74
C GLU A 36 -3.60 -5.94 9.66
N HIS A 37 -2.77 -5.79 10.69
CA HIS A 37 -2.65 -6.83 11.71
C HIS A 37 -3.81 -6.71 12.70
N HIS A 38 -4.72 -7.68 12.67
CA HIS A 38 -5.78 -7.87 13.68
C HIS A 38 -5.29 -8.73 14.86
N THR A 39 -4.03 -8.60 15.30
CA THR A 39 -3.55 -9.36 16.45
C THR A 39 -4.14 -8.75 17.72
N GLY A 40 -5.25 -9.34 18.16
CA GLY A 40 -6.07 -8.89 19.27
C GLY A 40 -5.25 -8.41 20.48
N LEU A 41 -5.80 -7.37 21.10
CA LEU A 41 -5.55 -6.87 22.46
C LEU A 41 -4.49 -5.78 22.67
N THR A 42 -3.43 -5.60 21.85
CA THR A 42 -2.46 -4.51 22.15
C THR A 42 -1.52 -4.04 21.04
N HIS A 43 -1.76 -4.31 19.76
CA HIS A 43 -0.82 -3.89 18.72
C HIS A 43 -1.29 -2.61 18.02
N ASP A 44 -0.49 -1.54 18.17
CA ASP A 44 -0.63 -0.33 17.35
C ASP A 44 -0.45 -0.71 15.87
N ASP A 45 -1.21 -0.06 15.00
CA ASP A 45 -1.19 -0.34 13.57
C ASP A 45 0.19 -0.02 13.00
N PRO A 46 0.93 -0.98 12.42
CA PRO A 46 2.32 -0.77 11.98
C PRO A 46 2.45 0.37 10.96
N ARG A 47 1.40 0.61 10.17
CA ARG A 47 1.37 1.70 9.19
C ARG A 47 1.45 3.07 9.86
N ARG A 48 1.00 3.21 11.12
CA ARG A 48 1.13 4.46 11.89
C ARG A 48 2.58 4.71 12.30
N SER A 49 3.27 3.67 12.77
CA SER A 49 4.69 3.73 13.11
C SER A 49 5.54 4.06 11.87
N LEU A 50 5.24 3.43 10.74
CA LEU A 50 5.90 3.74 9.46
C LEU A 50 5.65 5.17 9.01
N LEU A 51 4.41 5.67 9.12
CA LEU A 51 4.07 7.04 8.76
C LEU A 51 4.84 8.05 9.63
N ARG A 52 4.94 7.80 10.94
CA ARG A 52 5.75 8.63 11.84
C ARG A 52 7.23 8.56 11.51
N ALA A 53 7.78 7.37 11.28
CA ALA A 53 9.18 7.20 10.93
C ALA A 53 9.56 7.88 9.61
N ALA A 54 8.68 7.85 8.59
CA ALA A 54 8.87 8.60 7.37
C ALA A 54 8.98 10.12 7.63
N GLN A 55 8.15 10.66 8.54
CA GLN A 55 8.21 12.07 8.94
C GLN A 55 9.49 12.39 9.71
N ASP A 56 9.88 11.53 10.65
CA ASP A 56 11.10 11.69 11.46
C ASP A 56 12.38 11.62 10.59
N LEU A 57 12.35 10.85 9.49
CA LEU A 57 13.41 10.81 8.47
C LEU A 57 13.40 12.03 7.53
N GLY A 58 12.47 12.98 7.72
CA GLY A 58 12.36 14.17 6.88
C GLY A 58 11.83 13.89 5.47
N TYR A 59 11.01 12.85 5.29
CA TYR A 59 10.38 12.58 4.01
C TYR A 59 9.44 13.74 3.62
N THR A 60 9.67 14.33 2.45
CA THR A 60 8.93 15.50 1.94
C THR A 60 7.98 15.18 0.80
N GLY A 61 7.97 13.92 0.33
CA GLY A 61 7.01 13.45 -0.66
C GLY A 61 5.64 13.16 -0.05
N LYS A 62 4.73 12.67 -0.89
CA LYS A 62 3.36 12.34 -0.46
C LYS A 62 3.27 10.91 0.03
N VAL A 63 2.39 10.65 1.00
CA VAL A 63 2.16 9.31 1.54
C VAL A 63 0.76 8.83 1.18
N ALA A 64 0.69 7.66 0.53
CA ALA A 64 -0.55 6.92 0.32
C ALA A 64 -0.58 5.72 1.28
N VAL A 65 -1.74 5.47 1.91
CA VAL A 65 -1.94 4.32 2.81
C VAL A 65 -3.11 3.50 2.32
N ALA A 66 -2.95 2.19 2.20
CA ALA A 66 -4.06 1.28 1.94
C ALA A 66 -4.80 0.97 3.26
N ALA A 67 -6.13 1.06 3.24
CA ALA A 67 -7.00 0.71 4.36
C ALA A 67 -8.20 -0.12 3.86
N HIS A 68 -8.64 -1.09 4.66
CA HIS A 68 -9.76 -1.97 4.32
C HIS A 68 -11.02 -1.68 5.12
N GLN A 69 -10.90 -0.96 6.24
CA GLN A 69 -12.03 -0.58 7.10
C GLN A 69 -12.25 0.95 7.09
N PRO A 70 -13.51 1.43 7.03
CA PRO A 70 -13.80 2.88 7.01
C PRO A 70 -13.20 3.66 8.18
N HIS A 71 -13.30 3.13 9.39
CA HIS A 71 -12.77 3.79 10.58
C HIS A 71 -11.22 3.89 10.58
N VAL A 72 -10.54 2.90 9.99
CA VAL A 72 -9.09 2.91 9.77
C VAL A 72 -8.74 3.98 8.73
N ALA A 73 -9.49 4.02 7.63
CA ALA A 73 -9.28 5.00 6.58
C ALA A 73 -9.41 6.44 7.09
N GLU A 74 -10.45 6.71 7.88
CA GLU A 74 -10.65 8.01 8.54
C GLU A 74 -9.52 8.37 9.52
N ALA A 75 -8.99 7.37 10.23
CA ALA A 75 -7.87 7.59 11.14
C ALA A 75 -6.59 8.01 10.39
N PHE A 76 -6.27 7.37 9.25
CA PHE A 76 -5.12 7.75 8.42
C PHE A 76 -5.31 9.09 7.71
N ALA A 77 -6.53 9.39 7.26
CA ALA A 77 -6.84 10.69 6.67
C ALA A 77 -6.61 11.83 7.69
N ARG A 78 -7.04 11.63 8.95
CA ARG A 78 -6.74 12.56 10.05
C ARG A 78 -5.26 12.57 10.45
N GLY A 79 -4.57 11.44 10.27
CA GLY A 79 -3.16 11.23 10.57
C GLY A 79 -2.17 11.82 9.56
N ARG A 80 -2.63 12.62 8.59
CA ARG A 80 -1.82 13.26 7.52
C ARG A 80 -1.34 12.33 6.40
N ALA A 81 -2.03 11.22 6.14
CA ALA A 81 -1.86 10.56 4.85
C ALA A 81 -2.42 11.48 3.75
N ASP A 82 -1.64 11.74 2.70
CA ASP A 82 -2.09 12.55 1.55
C ASP A 82 -3.18 11.84 0.73
N LEU A 83 -3.16 10.51 0.75
CA LEU A 83 -4.15 9.67 0.08
C LEU A 83 -4.42 8.42 0.91
N VAL A 84 -5.69 8.10 1.09
CA VAL A 84 -6.10 6.81 1.66
C VAL A 84 -6.79 6.02 0.56
N LEU A 85 -6.16 4.91 0.17
CA LEU A 85 -6.69 3.98 -0.80
C LEU A 85 -7.57 2.97 -0.06
N MET A 86 -8.76 2.70 -0.59
CA MET A 86 -9.64 1.64 -0.10
C MET A 86 -9.87 0.62 -1.20
N PRO A 87 -8.89 -0.27 -1.48
CA PRO A 87 -8.84 -1.04 -2.73
C PRO A 87 -10.13 -1.75 -3.11
N TYR A 88 -10.78 -2.43 -2.16
CA TYR A 88 -12.04 -3.14 -2.43
C TYR A 88 -13.21 -2.19 -2.71
N ARG A 89 -13.31 -1.10 -1.94
CA ARG A 89 -14.36 -0.09 -2.14
C ARG A 89 -14.15 0.64 -3.47
N ASP A 90 -12.93 1.06 -3.74
CA ASP A 90 -12.57 1.81 -4.93
C ASP A 90 -12.73 0.94 -6.19
N ALA A 91 -12.38 -0.35 -6.12
CA ALA A 91 -12.67 -1.33 -7.17
C ALA A 91 -14.17 -1.54 -7.38
N ALA A 92 -14.97 -1.63 -6.31
CA ALA A 92 -16.42 -1.75 -6.42
C ALA A 92 -17.06 -0.51 -7.08
N TYR A 93 -16.60 0.70 -6.74
CA TYR A 93 -17.01 1.93 -7.43
C TYR A 93 -16.63 1.93 -8.91
N ALA A 94 -15.42 1.47 -9.25
CA ALA A 94 -14.99 1.34 -10.64
C ALA A 94 -15.89 0.35 -11.40
N ALA A 95 -16.19 -0.80 -10.81
CA ALA A 95 -17.08 -1.81 -11.41
C ALA A 95 -18.51 -1.28 -11.62
N ALA A 96 -19.06 -0.53 -10.65
CA ALA A 96 -20.36 0.10 -10.80
C ALA A 96 -20.40 1.09 -11.97
N ARG A 97 -19.32 1.87 -12.17
CA ARG A 97 -19.20 2.77 -13.33
C ARG A 97 -19.09 2.03 -14.64
N MET A 98 -18.34 0.93 -14.70
CA MET A 98 -18.24 0.08 -15.89
C MET A 98 -19.62 -0.40 -16.33
N ILE A 99 -20.45 -0.85 -15.40
CA ILE A 99 -21.83 -1.28 -15.66
C ILE A 99 -22.70 -0.10 -16.14
N ALA A 100 -22.58 1.07 -15.50
CA ALA A 100 -23.41 2.23 -15.81
C ALA A 100 -23.04 2.90 -17.15
N SER A 101 -21.78 2.81 -17.56
CA SER A 101 -21.24 3.46 -18.76
C SER A 101 -20.99 2.50 -19.93
N ASP A 102 -21.29 1.21 -19.79
CA ASP A 102 -20.94 0.15 -20.75
C ASP A 102 -19.44 0.15 -21.13
N GLU A 103 -18.59 0.42 -20.13
CA GLU A 103 -17.13 0.45 -20.27
C GLU A 103 -16.51 -0.88 -19.83
N ALA A 104 -15.56 -1.40 -20.61
CA ALA A 104 -14.77 -2.56 -20.22
C ALA A 104 -13.63 -2.18 -19.26
N ALA A 105 -13.33 -3.05 -18.30
CA ALA A 105 -12.12 -2.92 -17.50
C ALA A 105 -10.88 -2.89 -18.41
N PRO A 106 -9.87 -2.04 -18.11
CA PRO A 106 -8.62 -2.06 -18.86
C PRO A 106 -8.04 -3.48 -18.86
N LEU A 107 -7.73 -4.00 -20.03
CA LEU A 107 -7.02 -5.28 -20.17
C LEU A 107 -5.59 -5.12 -19.67
N HIS A 108 -5.38 -5.17 -18.36
CA HIS A 108 -4.06 -5.17 -17.74
C HIS A 108 -3.95 -6.42 -16.86
N GLY A 109 -3.87 -7.57 -17.51
CA GLY A 109 -3.25 -8.71 -16.88
C GLY A 109 -1.76 -8.41 -16.75
N ALA A 110 -1.27 -8.21 -15.53
CA ALA A 110 0.11 -8.60 -15.27
C ALA A 110 0.19 -10.06 -15.71
N SER A 111 0.91 -10.33 -16.80
CA SER A 111 1.29 -11.71 -17.11
C SER A 111 2.06 -12.15 -15.89
N ASP A 112 1.46 -12.99 -15.05
CA ASP A 112 2.15 -13.61 -13.92
C ASP A 112 3.23 -14.51 -14.52
N PRO A 113 4.50 -14.09 -14.57
CA PRO A 113 5.51 -14.84 -15.30
C PRO A 113 5.95 -16.08 -14.51
N GLN A 114 5.55 -16.20 -13.23
CA GLN A 114 6.09 -17.23 -12.33
C GLN A 114 5.06 -17.97 -11.48
N GLY A 115 3.78 -17.55 -11.42
CA GLY A 115 2.84 -18.12 -10.47
C GLY A 115 3.25 -17.80 -9.04
N GLN A 116 2.30 -17.78 -8.11
CA GLN A 116 2.65 -17.97 -6.70
C GLN A 116 3.32 -19.34 -6.56
N LYS A 117 4.66 -19.40 -6.47
CA LYS A 117 5.36 -20.65 -6.19
C LYS A 117 5.00 -21.07 -4.77
N GLU A 118 4.32 -22.20 -4.64
CA GLU A 118 4.13 -22.85 -3.35
C GLU A 118 5.51 -23.19 -2.77
N PHE A 119 5.80 -22.68 -1.58
CA PHE A 119 6.98 -23.10 -0.85
C PHE A 119 6.76 -24.55 -0.37
N PRO A 120 7.72 -25.47 -0.61
CA PRO A 120 7.60 -26.82 -0.09
C PRO A 120 7.53 -26.79 1.44
N ALA A 121 6.67 -27.68 1.98
CA ALA A 121 6.41 -27.85 3.41
C ALA A 121 7.65 -28.31 4.20
#